data_AF-P02022-F1
#
_entry.id   AF-P02022-F1
#
_cell.length_a   1.000
_cell.length_b   1.000
_cell.length_c   1.000
_cell.angle_alpha   90.00
_cell.angle_beta   90.00
_cell.angle_gamma   90.00
#
_symmetry.space_group_name_H-M   'P 1'
#
loop_
_entity.id
_entity.type
_entity.pdbx_description
1 polymer ?
#
loop_
_entity_poly.entity_id
_entity_poly.type
_entity_poly.pdbx_seq_one_letter_code
_entity_poly.pdbx_strand_id
1 'polypeptide(L)'
;GLSDSEKSAVASLWEKIAPQTNKLGAESMERLFKNHPETKSFFSRFDISPGSQDLLTHGGKIFGALGEAIKSLDNLQKYQDLHTNKLKLSSDHMKLLSAAIIEVFTAHFGGEVNQAAWNKFLGEVGAILTSS
;
A
#
# COMPACT_ATOMS: atom_id res chain seq x y z
N GLY A 1 1.84 6.44 -16.28
CA GLY A 1 2.40 5.11 -16.51
C GLY A 1 3.84 5.09 -16.06
N LEU A 2 4.27 4.01 -15.41
CA LEU A 2 5.66 3.74 -15.04
C LEU A 2 6.54 3.51 -16.29
N SER A 3 7.79 3.97 -16.26
CA SER A 3 8.84 3.57 -17.21
C SER A 3 9.27 2.13 -16.95
N ASP A 4 9.95 1.50 -17.90
CA ASP A 4 10.43 0.12 -17.73
C ASP A 4 11.43 -0.01 -16.57
N SER A 5 12.26 1.02 -16.34
CA SER A 5 13.16 1.06 -15.17
C SER A 5 12.40 1.17 -13.84
N GLU A 6 11.31 1.95 -13.79
CA GLU A 6 10.45 2.07 -12.61
C GLU A 6 9.70 0.76 -12.35
N LYS A 7 9.17 0.12 -13.40
CA LYS A 7 8.50 -1.20 -13.30
C LYS A 7 9.46 -2.25 -12.75
N SER A 8 10.69 -2.31 -13.29
CA SER A 8 11.72 -3.23 -12.80
C SER A 8 12.05 -2.98 -11.33
N ALA A 9 12.20 -1.71 -10.92
CA ALA A 9 12.49 -1.38 -9.52
C ALA A 9 11.37 -1.78 -8.56
N VAL A 10 10.10 -1.58 -8.96
CA VAL A 10 8.94 -2.02 -8.18
C VAL A 10 8.89 -3.55 -8.09
N ALA A 11 9.04 -4.24 -9.21
CA ALA A 11 9.02 -5.71 -9.25
C ALA A 11 10.16 -6.32 -8.40
N SER A 12 11.40 -5.82 -8.53
CA SER A 12 12.55 -6.34 -7.79
C SER A 12 12.43 -6.15 -6.28
N LEU A 13 11.93 -5.00 -5.80
CA LEU A 13 11.70 -4.83 -4.37
C LEU A 13 10.53 -5.70 -3.89
N TRP A 14 9.50 -5.87 -4.72
CA TRP A 14 8.34 -6.70 -4.38
C TRP A 14 8.71 -8.16 -4.09
N GLU A 15 9.70 -8.73 -4.79
CA GLU A 15 10.21 -10.08 -4.50
C GLU A 15 10.69 -10.25 -3.05
N LYS A 16 11.18 -9.17 -2.43
CA LYS A 16 11.61 -9.15 -1.02
C LYS A 16 10.46 -8.90 -0.05
N ILE A 17 9.43 -8.17 -0.49
CA ILE A 17 8.24 -7.85 0.30
C ILE A 17 7.25 -9.02 0.35
N ALA A 18 7.09 -9.74 -0.76
CA ALA A 18 6.07 -10.77 -0.94
C ALA A 18 6.06 -11.87 0.14
N PRO A 19 7.19 -12.31 0.71
CA PRO A 19 7.19 -13.29 1.81
C PRO A 19 6.70 -12.74 3.16
N GLN A 20 6.54 -11.41 3.30
CA GLN A 20 6.30 -10.73 4.58
C GLN A 20 5.09 -9.77 4.54
N THR A 21 4.17 -9.97 3.60
CA THR A 21 3.04 -9.06 3.33
C THR A 21 2.20 -8.72 4.55
N ASN A 22 1.84 -9.72 5.37
CA ASN A 22 1.04 -9.49 6.59
C ASN A 22 1.79 -8.59 7.58
N LYS A 23 3.08 -8.85 7.80
CA LYS A 23 3.91 -8.11 8.77
C LYS A 23 4.14 -6.67 8.31
N LEU A 24 4.61 -6.49 7.07
CA LEU A 24 4.91 -5.15 6.53
C LEU A 24 3.63 -4.34 6.30
N GLY A 25 2.53 -5.01 5.94
CA GLY A 25 1.22 -4.38 5.84
C GLY A 25 0.68 -3.89 7.18
N ALA A 26 0.77 -4.71 8.24
CA ALA A 26 0.39 -4.30 9.58
C ALA A 26 1.24 -3.13 10.07
N GLU A 27 2.57 -3.20 9.90
CA GLU A 27 3.48 -2.12 10.30
C GLU A 27 3.17 -0.82 9.55
N SER A 28 2.78 -0.89 8.27
CA SER A 28 2.39 0.29 7.49
C SER A 28 1.12 0.93 8.07
N MET A 29 0.16 0.14 8.53
CA MET A 29 -1.03 0.66 9.21
C MET A 29 -0.70 1.24 10.59
N GLU A 30 0.18 0.59 11.35
CA GLU A 30 0.64 1.10 12.65
C GLU A 30 1.34 2.47 12.50
N ARG A 31 2.21 2.62 11.49
CA ARG A 31 2.86 3.90 11.17
C ARG A 31 1.84 4.94 10.69
N LEU A 32 0.87 4.55 9.86
CA LEU A 32 -0.24 5.42 9.48
C LEU A 32 -0.98 5.96 10.71
N PHE A 33 -1.37 5.09 11.64
CA PHE A 33 -2.10 5.51 12.85
C PHE A 33 -1.26 6.32 13.84
N LYS A 34 0.06 6.10 13.86
CA LYS A 34 0.99 6.88 14.66
C LYS A 34 1.15 8.30 14.10
N ASN A 35 1.34 8.42 12.80
CA ASN A 35 1.59 9.69 12.12
C ASN A 35 0.30 10.49 11.86
N HIS A 36 -0.81 9.79 11.69
CA HIS A 36 -2.13 10.33 11.32
C HIS A 36 -3.25 9.70 12.17
N PRO A 37 -3.35 10.04 13.48
CA PRO A 37 -4.32 9.42 14.39
C PRO A 37 -5.79 9.52 13.96
N GLU A 38 -6.15 10.54 13.17
CA GLU A 38 -7.50 10.73 12.61
C GLU A 38 -7.96 9.55 11.75
N THR A 39 -7.02 8.84 11.13
CA THR A 39 -7.30 7.68 10.28
C THR A 39 -7.78 6.45 11.06
N LYS A 40 -7.57 6.41 12.38
CA LYS A 40 -8.06 5.32 13.25
C LYS A 40 -9.59 5.20 13.20
N SER A 41 -10.30 6.30 12.94
CA SER A 41 -11.76 6.34 12.86
C SER A 41 -12.34 5.43 11.76
N PHE A 42 -11.59 5.15 10.68
CA PHE A 42 -11.99 4.21 9.63
C PHE A 42 -11.98 2.74 10.09
N PHE A 43 -11.29 2.45 11.19
CA PHE A 43 -11.05 1.10 11.70
C PHE A 43 -11.66 0.88 13.09
N SER A 44 -12.79 1.52 13.38
CA SER A 44 -13.42 1.53 14.72
C SER A 44 -13.82 0.16 15.26
N ARG A 45 -13.82 -0.89 14.42
CA ARG A 45 -14.13 -2.28 14.79
C ARG A 45 -12.90 -3.17 14.92
N PHE A 46 -11.72 -2.65 14.60
CA PHE A 46 -10.49 -3.44 14.63
C PHE A 46 -9.81 -3.28 15.98
N ASP A 47 -9.18 -4.34 16.46
CA ASP A 47 -8.08 -4.21 17.40
C ASP A 47 -6.90 -3.53 16.68
N ILE A 48 -6.63 -2.27 17.04
CA ILE A 48 -5.52 -1.48 16.47
C ILE A 48 -4.28 -1.49 17.36
N SER A 49 -4.18 -2.41 18.32
CA SER A 49 -2.95 -2.61 19.09
C SER A 49 -1.82 -3.14 18.21
N PRO A 50 -0.55 -2.79 18.49
CA PRO A 50 0.58 -3.28 17.71
C PRO A 50 0.64 -4.81 17.67
N GLY A 51 0.74 -5.38 16.46
CA GLY A 51 0.79 -6.82 16.25
C GLY A 51 -0.56 -7.56 16.35
N SER A 52 -1.69 -6.85 16.41
CA SER A 52 -3.01 -7.49 16.44
C SER A 52 -3.28 -8.34 15.18
N GLN A 53 -4.12 -9.37 15.33
CA GLN A 53 -4.52 -10.22 14.21
C GLN A 53 -5.32 -9.44 13.16
N ASP A 54 -6.08 -8.42 13.57
CA ASP A 54 -6.84 -7.56 12.66
C ASP A 54 -5.91 -6.76 11.75
N LEU A 55 -4.83 -6.17 12.29
CA LEU A 55 -3.84 -5.43 11.49
C LEU A 55 -3.05 -6.37 10.58
N LEU A 56 -2.60 -7.52 11.07
CA LEU A 56 -1.91 -8.53 10.26
C LEU A 56 -2.78 -8.99 9.07
N THR A 57 -4.05 -9.26 9.32
CA THR A 57 -4.98 -9.75 8.30
C THR A 57 -5.34 -8.65 7.31
N HIS A 58 -5.64 -7.44 7.77
CA HIS A 58 -6.04 -6.34 6.88
C HIS A 58 -4.85 -5.77 6.10
N GLY A 59 -3.73 -5.53 6.76
CA GLY A 59 -2.49 -5.12 6.11
C GLY A 59 -2.03 -6.14 5.07
N GLY A 60 -2.14 -7.43 5.37
CA GLY A 60 -1.91 -8.52 4.43
C GLY A 60 -2.79 -8.45 3.18
N LYS A 61 -4.07 -8.09 3.31
CA LYS A 61 -4.97 -7.89 2.17
C LYS A 61 -4.57 -6.69 1.30
N ILE A 62 -4.19 -5.57 1.92
CA ILE A 62 -3.69 -4.38 1.19
C ILE A 62 -2.47 -4.77 0.36
N PHE A 63 -1.49 -5.43 0.99
CA PHE A 63 -0.27 -5.83 0.30
C PHE A 63 -0.52 -6.93 -0.74
N GLY A 64 -1.42 -7.88 -0.47
CA GLY A 64 -1.87 -8.85 -1.47
C GLY A 64 -2.43 -8.18 -2.72
N ALA A 65 -3.25 -7.13 -2.56
CA ALA A 65 -3.78 -6.35 -3.68
C ALA A 65 -2.66 -5.60 -4.44
N LEU A 66 -1.67 -5.04 -3.74
CA LEU A 66 -0.48 -4.45 -4.38
C LEU A 66 0.28 -5.51 -5.20
N GLY A 67 0.44 -6.72 -4.65
CA GLY A 67 1.08 -7.84 -5.34
C GLY A 67 0.35 -8.26 -6.61
N GLU A 68 -0.99 -8.28 -6.59
CA GLU A 68 -1.78 -8.51 -7.80
C GLU A 68 -1.59 -7.37 -8.80
N ALA A 69 -1.60 -6.10 -8.37
CA ALA A 69 -1.36 -4.96 -9.23
C ALA A 69 0.03 -5.02 -9.90
N ILE A 70 1.06 -5.47 -9.17
CA ILE A 70 2.44 -5.59 -9.68
C ILE A 70 2.55 -6.66 -10.79
N LYS A 71 1.70 -7.71 -10.78
CA LYS A 71 1.64 -8.68 -11.88
C LYS A 71 1.10 -8.07 -13.18
N SER A 72 0.63 -6.84 -13.17
CA SER A 72 0.03 -6.17 -14.33
C SER A 72 0.38 -4.69 -14.39
N LEU A 73 1.66 -4.38 -14.14
CA LEU A 73 2.20 -3.01 -14.23
C LEU A 73 1.97 -2.34 -15.59
N ASP A 74 1.84 -3.11 -16.68
CA ASP A 74 1.53 -2.58 -18.02
C ASP A 74 0.05 -2.22 -18.22
N ASN A 75 -0.85 -2.76 -17.38
CA ASN A 75 -2.29 -2.56 -17.51
C ASN A 75 -2.98 -2.49 -16.14
N LEU A 76 -2.60 -1.51 -15.32
CA LEU A 76 -3.21 -1.30 -14.00
C LEU A 76 -4.70 -0.93 -14.10
N GLN A 77 -5.14 -0.31 -15.19
CA GLN A 77 -6.53 0.15 -15.36
C GLN A 77 -7.56 -0.99 -15.31
N LYS A 78 -7.16 -2.24 -15.53
CA LYS A 78 -8.04 -3.40 -15.35
C LYS A 78 -8.60 -3.54 -13.92
N TYR A 79 -8.02 -2.84 -12.94
CA TYR A 79 -8.46 -2.84 -11.55
C TYR A 79 -9.43 -1.70 -11.19
N GLN A 80 -9.78 -0.82 -12.15
CA GLN A 80 -10.64 0.34 -11.93
C GLN A 80 -12.01 -0.03 -11.32
N ASP A 81 -12.61 -1.14 -11.78
CA ASP A 81 -13.93 -1.56 -11.32
C ASP A 81 -13.90 -2.35 -9.99
N LEU A 82 -12.72 -2.69 -9.43
CA LEU A 82 -12.64 -3.47 -8.20
C LEU A 82 -13.00 -2.66 -6.95
N HIS A 83 -12.86 -1.34 -6.98
CA HIS A 83 -13.22 -0.48 -5.86
C HIS A 83 -14.68 -0.05 -5.94
N THR A 84 -15.57 -1.01 -5.71
CA THR A 84 -17.00 -0.75 -5.50
C THR A 84 -17.21 -0.03 -4.16
N ASN A 85 -17.03 1.30 -4.14
CA ASN A 85 -17.62 2.33 -3.26
C ASN A 85 -18.06 2.02 -1.80
N LYS A 86 -17.45 1.06 -1.09
CA LYS A 86 -17.81 0.76 0.31
C LYS A 86 -17.07 1.61 1.33
N LEU A 87 -15.89 2.13 0.98
CA LEU A 87 -15.09 2.99 1.85
C LEU A 87 -14.90 4.34 1.14
N LYS A 88 -15.38 5.43 1.76
CA LYS A 88 -15.19 6.80 1.29
C LYS A 88 -13.74 7.27 1.50
N LEU A 89 -12.78 6.50 0.99
CA LEU A 89 -11.37 6.90 1.00
C LEU A 89 -11.18 7.98 -0.05
N SER A 90 -10.65 9.13 0.36
CA SER A 90 -10.27 10.20 -0.55
C SER A 90 -8.88 9.91 -1.11
N SER A 91 -8.52 10.63 -2.18
CA SER A 91 -7.14 10.65 -2.69
C SER A 91 -6.12 11.00 -1.59
N ASP A 92 -6.50 11.88 -0.65
CA ASP A 92 -5.62 12.26 0.46
C ASP A 92 -5.41 11.11 1.44
N HIS A 93 -6.43 10.32 1.79
CA HIS A 93 -6.25 9.12 2.60
C HIS A 93 -5.30 8.11 1.93
N MET A 94 -5.36 7.98 0.60
CA MET A 94 -4.43 7.11 -0.14
C MET A 94 -2.99 7.63 -0.10
N LYS A 95 -2.78 8.95 -0.11
CA LYS A 95 -1.44 9.55 0.04
C LYS A 95 -0.85 9.27 1.42
N LEU A 96 -1.65 9.37 2.48
CA LEU A 96 -1.20 9.06 3.85
C LEU A 96 -0.76 7.61 3.99
N LEU A 97 -1.57 6.67 3.47
CA LEU A 97 -1.22 5.25 3.45
C LEU A 97 0.04 5.00 2.63
N SER A 98 0.17 5.63 1.45
CA SER A 98 1.35 5.49 0.60
C SER A 98 2.61 5.96 1.30
N ALA A 99 2.56 7.10 2.01
CA ALA A 99 3.68 7.61 2.78
C ALA A 99 4.10 6.63 3.89
N ALA A 100 3.14 6.04 4.60
CA ALA A 100 3.42 5.04 5.64
C ALA A 100 4.07 3.76 5.06
N ILE A 101 3.62 3.31 3.88
CA ILE A 101 4.21 2.16 3.17
C ILE A 101 5.68 2.45 2.78
N ILE A 102 5.95 3.63 2.21
CA ILE A 102 7.31 4.05 1.84
C ILE A 102 8.21 4.15 3.08
N GLU A 103 7.68 4.60 4.21
CA GLU A 103 8.40 4.66 5.49
C GLU A 103 8.81 3.26 5.96
N VAL A 104 7.88 2.29 5.90
CA VAL A 104 8.19 0.87 6.20
C VAL A 104 9.24 0.32 5.24
N PHE A 105 9.09 0.54 3.94
CA PHE A 105 10.07 0.02 2.97
C PHE A 105 11.45 0.61 3.20
N THR A 106 11.54 1.91 3.44
CA THR A 106 12.81 2.58 3.72
C THR A 106 13.44 2.05 5.01
N ALA A 107 12.63 1.75 6.03
CA ALA A 107 13.13 1.20 7.29
C ALA A 107 13.67 -0.24 7.18
N HIS A 108 13.08 -1.09 6.32
CA HIS A 108 13.48 -2.50 6.19
C HIS A 108 14.48 -2.77 5.05
N PHE A 109 14.43 -1.99 3.97
CA PHE A 109 15.22 -2.22 2.76
C PHE A 109 16.18 -1.07 2.42
N GLY A 110 16.11 0.05 3.14
CA GLY A 110 17.09 1.14 3.04
C GLY A 110 17.32 1.63 1.61
N GLY A 111 18.58 1.63 1.19
CA GLY A 111 19.02 2.12 -0.13
C GLY A 111 18.52 1.31 -1.33
N GLU A 112 17.89 0.16 -1.11
CA GLU A 112 17.28 -0.64 -2.17
C GLU A 112 15.94 -0.06 -2.66
N VAL A 113 15.34 0.84 -1.88
CA VAL A 113 14.04 1.43 -2.21
C VAL A 113 14.19 2.54 -3.23
N ASN A 114 13.78 2.29 -4.47
CA ASN A 114 13.53 3.37 -5.43
C ASN A 114 12.23 4.10 -5.05
N GLN A 115 12.34 5.08 -4.16
CA GLN A 115 11.18 5.82 -3.65
C GLN A 115 10.37 6.50 -4.75
N ALA A 116 11.01 7.01 -5.81
CA ALA A 116 10.31 7.65 -6.92
C ALA A 116 9.41 6.66 -7.67
N ALA A 117 9.94 5.47 -8.01
CA ALA A 117 9.19 4.42 -8.68
C ALA A 117 8.02 3.92 -7.82
N TRP A 118 8.25 3.69 -6.52
CA TRP A 118 7.21 3.23 -5.60
C TRP A 118 6.14 4.30 -5.32
N ASN A 119 6.52 5.57 -5.16
CA ASN A 119 5.57 6.67 -5.04
C ASN A 119 4.67 6.76 -6.29
N LYS A 120 5.26 6.62 -7.48
CA LYS A 120 4.50 6.64 -8.73
C LYS A 120 3.55 5.44 -8.85
N PHE A 121 4.03 4.23 -8.52
CA PHE A 121 3.19 3.03 -8.49
C PHE A 121 2.01 3.16 -7.52
N LEU A 122 2.28 3.53 -6.27
CA LEU A 122 1.24 3.70 -5.25
C LEU A 122 0.27 4.83 -5.61
N GLY A 123 0.76 5.88 -6.28
CA GLY A 123 -0.07 6.95 -6.83
C GLY A 123 -1.00 6.49 -7.94
N GLU A 124 -0.51 5.67 -8.89
CA GLU A 124 -1.34 5.08 -9.94
C GLU A 124 -2.39 4.11 -9.37
N VAL A 125 -1.98 3.25 -8.43
CA VAL A 125 -2.93 2.38 -7.70
C VAL A 125 -3.97 3.22 -6.97
N GLY A 126 -3.55 4.20 -6.16
CA GLY A 126 -4.46 5.07 -5.41
C GLY A 126 -5.44 5.83 -6.30
N ALA A 127 -5.00 6.30 -7.47
CA ALA A 127 -5.87 6.94 -8.46
C ALA A 127 -6.95 5.96 -8.98
N ILE A 128 -6.57 4.73 -9.32
CA ILE A 128 -7.50 3.69 -9.79
C ILE A 128 -8.54 3.34 -8.72
N LEU A 129 -8.14 3.28 -7.44
CA LEU A 129 -9.06 2.96 -6.34
C LEU A 129 -9.98 4.12 -5.95
N THR A 130 -9.68 5.34 -6.39
CA THR A 130 -10.44 6.56 -6.07
C THR A 130 -11.13 7.20 -7.28
N SER A 131 -10.91 6.67 -8.49
CA SER A 131 -11.61 7.09 -9.70
C SER A 131 -13.01 6.48 -9.74
N SER A 132 -13.95 7.15 -9.09
CA SER A 132 -15.40 6.92 -9.19
C SER A 132 -16.10 8.05 -9.92
#